data_AF-A0A7K1GSX4-F1
#
_entry.id   AF-A0A7K1GSX4-F1
#
_cell.length_a   1.000
_cell.length_b   1.000
_cell.length_c   1.000
_cell.angle_alpha   90.00
_cell.angle_beta   90.00
_cell.angle_gamma   90.00
#
_symmetry.space_group_name_H-M   'P 1'
#
loop_
_entity.id
_entity.type
_entity.pdbx_description
1 polymer ?
#
loop_
_entity_poly.entity_id
_entity_poly.type
_entity_poly.pdbx_seq_one_letter_code
_entity_poly.pdbx_strand_id
1 'polypeptide(L)'
;MKFDKRVACLVALCLFVATSVGAADAAQVVTADSTDYGKPTTGVLRALIVNIGTPSLPARPRNEFTASVATAAQQINQLSRGLTTVQTEYFGRDILLNDVANLCDAEFDSWQAAVSKQVDVSPYRFVTLIIPFPNDEAKQCEWDGISDSPGKFSYDFSPPSDQDSNFPNMTVAHEWGHNMTLDHMSQIICKKNGSTVSFVSRAERDKSCKKIDYSTFSFMGSESELRIAAGERSQLGWLRAGEEQEVTEGTFTLGADGPLSLLWLKNSEGDRFQIEFVKALNPNYPKEFFDIVSDDFVKVTNGWTHDGVIVKYMADYEKDASFPNGYIAHPYVIDTTPVTEIVTDSALKAGKSFVDPTGTFQIDVLEVTGASATVRIGKPTGAVAATKITITCVKGKKTRNVTGLNPQCPKGFAKI
;
A
#
# COMPACT_ATOMS: atom_id res chain seq x y z
N MET A 1 15.71 53.95 55.06
CA MET A 1 15.05 52.64 54.86
C MET A 1 14.01 52.77 53.76
N LYS A 2 14.33 52.33 52.54
CA LYS A 2 13.42 52.05 51.42
C LYS A 2 14.28 51.31 50.38
N PHE A 3 13.86 50.10 50.01
CA PHE A 3 14.60 49.20 49.13
C PHE A 3 14.14 49.32 47.68
N ASP A 4 15.13 49.17 46.80
CA ASP A 4 15.11 49.11 45.33
C ASP A 4 14.27 47.96 44.73
N LYS A 5 13.88 48.13 43.46
CA LYS A 5 14.38 47.31 42.33
C LYS A 5 13.93 47.87 40.97
N ARG A 6 14.93 48.12 40.10
CA ARG A 6 14.81 48.46 38.67
C ARG A 6 14.85 47.19 37.83
N VAL A 7 14.05 47.14 36.78
CA VAL A 7 14.06 46.11 35.74
C VAL A 7 14.95 46.58 34.59
N ALA A 8 15.88 45.73 34.15
CA ALA A 8 16.71 45.92 32.97
C ALA A 8 16.46 44.79 31.97
N CYS A 9 16.34 45.18 30.70
CA CYS A 9 16.11 44.35 29.52
C CYS A 9 17.44 43.72 29.06
N LEU A 10 17.45 42.42 28.74
CA LEU A 10 18.61 41.72 28.18
C LEU A 10 18.27 41.21 26.77
N VAL A 11 18.99 41.72 25.77
CA VAL A 11 19.00 41.24 24.39
C VAL A 11 20.06 40.15 24.28
N ALA A 12 19.67 38.93 23.90
CA ALA A 12 20.59 37.83 23.62
C ALA A 12 20.78 37.64 22.12
N LEU A 13 22.05 37.71 21.72
CA LEU A 13 22.60 37.56 20.38
C LEU A 13 22.73 36.05 20.05
N CYS A 14 22.01 35.54 19.07
CA CYS A 14 22.22 34.18 18.56
C CYS A 14 23.21 34.20 17.38
N LEU A 15 24.40 33.64 17.59
CA LEU A 15 25.37 33.29 16.56
C LEU A 15 24.83 32.11 15.73
N PHE A 16 24.70 32.28 14.42
CA PHE A 16 24.57 31.17 13.47
C PHE A 16 25.96 30.69 13.06
N VAL A 17 26.27 29.43 13.35
CA VAL A 17 27.42 28.72 12.78
C VAL A 17 26.99 28.17 11.42
N ALA A 18 27.57 28.71 10.34
CA ALA A 18 27.38 28.19 9.00
C ALA A 18 28.24 26.93 8.82
N THR A 19 27.61 25.76 8.79
CA THR A 19 28.22 24.54 8.25
C THR A 19 28.05 24.54 6.74
N SER A 20 29.16 24.46 6.01
CA SER A 20 29.18 24.33 4.55
C SER A 20 28.61 22.97 4.15
N VAL A 21 27.40 22.95 3.60
CA VAL A 21 26.85 21.80 2.89
C VAL A 21 27.49 21.78 1.50
N GLY A 22 28.09 20.65 1.12
CA GLY A 22 28.72 20.45 -0.18
C GLY A 22 27.75 20.72 -1.33
N ALA A 23 28.29 21.23 -2.43
CA ALA A 23 27.57 21.55 -3.65
C ALA A 23 26.70 20.37 -4.11
N ALA A 24 25.41 20.64 -4.32
CA ALA A 24 24.49 19.73 -4.98
C ALA A 24 24.96 19.54 -6.43
N ASP A 25 25.17 18.28 -6.81
CA ASP A 25 25.43 17.89 -8.19
C ASP A 25 24.27 18.34 -9.10
N ALA A 26 24.66 18.75 -10.31
CA ALA A 26 23.78 19.29 -11.33
C ALA A 26 22.60 18.35 -11.65
N ALA A 27 21.41 18.94 -11.71
CA ALA A 27 20.17 18.27 -12.11
C ALA A 27 20.35 17.56 -13.46
N GLN A 28 20.26 16.24 -13.43
CA GLN A 28 20.27 15.40 -14.62
C GLN A 28 18.93 15.58 -15.35
N VAL A 29 18.98 16.16 -16.55
CA VAL A 29 17.82 16.28 -17.45
C VAL A 29 17.59 14.91 -18.10
N VAL A 30 16.49 14.25 -17.76
CA VAL A 30 16.13 12.91 -18.27
C VAL A 30 15.08 13.05 -19.37
N THR A 31 15.38 12.51 -20.55
CA THR A 31 14.48 12.47 -21.72
C THR A 31 13.33 11.48 -21.51
N ALA A 32 12.15 11.79 -22.06
CA ALA A 32 10.96 10.96 -21.97
C ALA A 32 11.00 9.79 -22.96
N ASP A 33 11.14 8.58 -22.43
CA ASP A 33 10.75 7.34 -23.11
C ASP A 33 9.76 6.61 -22.19
N SER A 34 8.74 5.97 -22.75
CA SER A 34 7.57 5.40 -22.05
C SER A 34 7.85 4.12 -21.25
N THR A 35 9.12 3.87 -20.87
CA THR A 35 9.54 2.79 -19.98
C THR A 35 10.22 3.40 -18.76
N ASP A 36 9.45 4.22 -18.03
CA ASP A 36 9.97 5.19 -17.06
C ASP A 36 10.08 4.65 -15.63
N TYR A 37 10.27 3.33 -15.50
CA TYR A 37 10.37 2.63 -14.21
C TYR A 37 11.49 3.23 -13.33
N GLY A 38 12.58 3.70 -13.96
CA GLY A 38 13.84 4.07 -13.28
C GLY A 38 13.96 5.51 -12.84
N LYS A 39 12.88 6.28 -12.95
CA LYS A 39 12.93 7.66 -12.52
C LYS A 39 13.00 7.79 -11.01
N PRO A 40 13.75 8.79 -10.51
CA PRO A 40 13.79 9.09 -9.10
C PRO A 40 12.37 9.29 -8.55
N THR A 41 12.09 8.62 -7.45
CA THR A 41 10.92 8.82 -6.60
C THR A 41 11.25 9.73 -5.41
N THR A 42 12.51 10.18 -5.31
CA THR A 42 13.04 11.07 -4.26
C THR A 42 13.52 12.39 -4.85
N GLY A 43 13.73 13.39 -3.99
CA GLY A 43 14.13 14.74 -4.38
C GLY A 43 12.95 15.65 -4.72
N VAL A 44 13.18 16.59 -5.63
CA VAL A 44 12.15 17.52 -6.11
C VAL A 44 11.58 16.97 -7.42
N LEU A 45 10.37 16.44 -7.35
CA LEU A 45 9.61 15.97 -8.50
C LEU A 45 8.74 17.10 -9.04
N ARG A 46 8.45 17.09 -10.34
CA ARG A 46 7.58 18.09 -10.99
C ARG A 46 6.30 17.43 -11.49
N ALA A 47 5.17 18.05 -11.22
CA ALA A 47 3.86 17.65 -11.72
C ALA A 47 3.29 18.73 -12.64
N LEU A 48 2.93 18.36 -13.86
CA LEU A 48 2.16 19.20 -14.76
C LEU A 48 0.68 18.88 -14.60
N ILE A 49 -0.13 19.89 -14.30
CA ILE A 49 -1.58 19.78 -14.16
C ILE A 49 -2.21 20.38 -15.41
N VAL A 50 -2.97 19.57 -16.12
CA VAL A 50 -3.61 19.93 -17.37
C VAL A 50 -5.12 19.82 -17.19
N ASN A 51 -5.80 20.93 -17.36
CA ASN A 51 -7.25 20.98 -17.29
C ASN A 51 -7.82 20.58 -18.66
N ILE A 52 -8.65 19.54 -18.68
CA ILE A 52 -9.25 19.01 -19.90
C ILE A 52 -10.69 19.51 -20.01
N GLY A 53 -11.12 19.78 -21.24
CA GLY A 53 -12.54 19.90 -21.58
C GLY A 53 -12.82 19.17 -22.89
N THR A 54 -14.09 18.95 -23.17
CA THR A 54 -14.58 18.45 -24.46
C THR A 54 -15.69 19.38 -24.98
N PRO A 55 -16.10 19.29 -26.26
CA PRO A 55 -17.23 20.04 -26.78
C PRO A 55 -18.52 19.87 -25.97
N SER A 56 -18.80 18.67 -25.47
CA SER A 56 -19.97 18.38 -24.63
C SER A 56 -19.76 18.73 -23.16
N LEU A 57 -18.51 18.77 -22.69
CA LEU A 57 -18.18 18.87 -21.28
C LEU A 57 -17.08 19.91 -21.02
N PRO A 58 -17.44 21.15 -20.67
CA PRO A 58 -16.46 22.22 -20.49
C PRO A 58 -15.52 21.94 -19.33
N ALA A 59 -14.27 22.36 -19.48
CA ALA A 59 -13.25 22.28 -18.44
C ALA A 59 -13.69 22.97 -17.14
N ARG A 60 -13.30 22.39 -16.00
CA ARG A 60 -13.65 22.92 -14.67
C ARG A 60 -12.80 24.16 -14.35
N PRO A 61 -13.32 25.16 -13.61
CA PRO A 61 -12.49 26.25 -13.12
C PRO A 61 -11.33 25.75 -12.25
N ARG A 62 -10.11 26.17 -12.56
CA ARG A 62 -8.88 25.66 -11.91
C ARG A 62 -8.82 25.85 -10.41
N ASN A 63 -9.39 26.93 -9.93
CA ASN A 63 -9.46 27.25 -8.51
C ASN A 63 -10.24 26.20 -7.71
N GLU A 64 -11.04 25.35 -8.35
CA GLU A 64 -11.81 24.30 -7.68
C GLU A 64 -10.98 23.06 -7.31
N PHE A 65 -9.88 22.78 -8.02
CA PHE A 65 -9.01 21.62 -7.73
C PHE A 65 -7.58 21.99 -7.33
N THR A 66 -7.17 23.26 -7.49
CA THR A 66 -5.82 23.73 -7.14
C THR A 66 -5.44 23.40 -5.69
N ALA A 67 -6.35 23.61 -4.75
CA ALA A 67 -6.11 23.31 -3.33
C ALA A 67 -5.92 21.81 -3.08
N SER A 68 -6.71 20.96 -3.74
CA SER A 68 -6.60 19.51 -3.61
C SER A 68 -5.28 18.98 -4.17
N VAL A 69 -4.86 19.46 -5.35
CA VAL A 69 -3.57 19.09 -5.95
C VAL A 69 -2.39 19.56 -5.08
N ALA A 70 -2.48 20.78 -4.53
CA ALA A 70 -1.46 21.26 -3.58
C ALA A 70 -1.43 20.41 -2.31
N THR A 71 -2.60 19.93 -1.85
CA THR A 71 -2.69 19.02 -0.71
C THR A 71 -2.07 17.67 -1.04
N ALA A 72 -2.31 17.10 -2.22
CA ALA A 72 -1.67 15.86 -2.67
C ALA A 72 -0.14 15.96 -2.68
N ALA A 73 0.41 17.09 -3.15
CA ALA A 73 1.85 17.36 -3.10
C ALA A 73 2.39 17.41 -1.66
N GLN A 74 1.66 18.05 -0.74
CA GLN A 74 2.02 18.05 0.69
C GLN A 74 1.92 16.65 1.29
N GLN A 75 0.93 15.87 0.90
CA GLN A 75 0.72 14.50 1.35
C GLN A 75 1.88 13.60 0.94
N ILE A 76 2.32 13.63 -0.32
CA ILE A 76 3.52 12.91 -0.76
C ILE A 76 4.77 13.32 0.04
N ASN A 77 4.92 14.61 0.36
CA ASN A 77 6.03 15.07 1.19
C ASN A 77 5.97 14.52 2.63
N GLN A 78 4.78 14.48 3.22
CA GLN A 78 4.56 13.93 4.55
C GLN A 78 4.81 12.41 4.57
N LEU A 79 4.24 11.66 3.63
CA LEU A 79 4.37 10.20 3.53
C LEU A 79 5.81 9.76 3.27
N SER A 80 6.56 10.52 2.48
CA SER A 80 8.00 10.31 2.22
C SER A 80 8.91 10.87 3.33
N ARG A 81 8.36 11.54 4.33
CA ARG A 81 9.09 12.19 5.45
C ARG A 81 10.18 13.14 4.97
N GLY A 82 9.86 13.93 3.96
CA GLY A 82 10.76 14.92 3.38
C GLY A 82 11.72 14.40 2.31
N LEU A 83 11.76 13.09 2.03
CA LEU A 83 12.59 12.53 0.97
C LEU A 83 12.11 12.95 -0.42
N THR A 84 10.84 13.32 -0.55
CA THR A 84 10.22 13.72 -1.80
C THR A 84 9.42 14.99 -1.60
N THR A 85 9.51 15.91 -2.56
CA THR A 85 8.62 17.06 -2.68
C THR A 85 8.07 17.09 -4.10
N VAL A 86 6.85 17.57 -4.28
CA VAL A 86 6.25 17.73 -5.61
C VAL A 86 6.01 19.21 -5.87
N GLN A 87 6.64 19.75 -6.90
CA GLN A 87 6.37 21.07 -7.43
C GLN A 87 5.29 20.97 -8.49
N THR A 88 4.16 21.64 -8.27
CA THR A 88 3.02 21.61 -9.18
C THR A 88 3.05 22.82 -10.11
N GLU A 89 2.85 22.56 -11.40
CA GLU A 89 2.77 23.56 -12.45
C GLU A 89 1.46 23.39 -13.21
N TYR A 90 0.78 24.47 -13.53
CA TYR A 90 -0.49 24.43 -14.25
C TYR A 90 -0.27 24.87 -15.69
N PHE A 91 -0.63 24.03 -16.65
CA PHE A 91 -0.53 24.40 -18.06
C PHE A 91 -1.41 25.62 -18.36
N GLY A 92 -0.90 26.71 -18.93
CA GLY A 92 -1.55 28.04 -18.88
C GLY A 92 -2.94 28.19 -19.51
N ARG A 93 -3.43 27.20 -20.26
CA ARG A 93 -4.78 27.18 -20.86
C ARG A 93 -5.38 25.78 -20.77
N ASP A 94 -6.69 25.69 -20.94
CA ASP A 94 -7.37 24.39 -20.98
C ASP A 94 -7.09 23.70 -22.33
N ILE A 95 -7.06 22.38 -22.33
CA ILE A 95 -6.93 21.58 -23.55
C ILE A 95 -8.30 20.99 -23.89
N LEU A 96 -8.81 21.39 -25.06
CA LEU A 96 -10.03 20.82 -25.62
C LEU A 96 -9.69 19.53 -26.37
N LEU A 97 -10.25 18.42 -25.91
CA LEU A 97 -10.16 17.10 -26.54
C LEU A 97 -11.48 16.76 -27.22
N ASN A 98 -11.49 15.74 -28.08
CA ASN A 98 -12.72 15.26 -28.71
C ASN A 98 -13.63 14.62 -27.66
N ASP A 99 -14.95 14.70 -27.89
CA ASP A 99 -15.91 13.92 -27.11
C ASP A 99 -15.61 12.42 -27.27
N VAL A 100 -15.76 11.68 -26.17
CA VAL A 100 -15.70 10.22 -26.14
C VAL A 100 -17.07 9.66 -25.80
N ALA A 101 -17.40 8.48 -26.30
CA ALA A 101 -18.71 7.87 -26.07
C ALA A 101 -18.92 7.45 -24.60
N ASN A 102 -17.84 7.07 -23.93
CA ASN A 102 -17.81 6.77 -22.50
C ASN A 102 -16.48 7.29 -21.94
N LEU A 103 -16.54 8.16 -20.93
CA LEU A 103 -15.34 8.69 -20.26
C LEU A 103 -14.60 7.60 -19.47
N CYS A 104 -15.30 6.57 -18.99
CA CYS A 104 -14.71 5.45 -18.28
C CYS A 104 -13.96 4.48 -19.21
N ASP A 105 -14.33 4.45 -20.50
CA ASP A 105 -13.66 3.67 -21.55
C ASP A 105 -12.81 4.56 -22.47
N ALA A 106 -12.46 5.76 -22.02
CA ALA A 106 -11.77 6.73 -22.87
C ALA A 106 -10.46 6.15 -23.42
N GLU A 107 -10.17 6.46 -24.69
CA GLU A 107 -8.91 6.09 -25.34
C GLU A 107 -7.78 6.98 -24.79
N PHE A 108 -7.34 6.70 -23.57
CA PHE A 108 -6.36 7.49 -22.81
C PHE A 108 -5.08 7.79 -23.58
N ASP A 109 -4.57 6.83 -24.37
CA ASP A 109 -3.42 7.00 -25.28
C ASP A 109 -3.59 8.18 -26.25
N SER A 110 -4.80 8.33 -26.80
CA SER A 110 -5.12 9.42 -27.74
C SER A 110 -5.06 10.78 -27.04
N TRP A 111 -5.47 10.83 -25.77
CA TRP A 111 -5.42 12.03 -24.94
C TRP A 111 -3.98 12.36 -24.53
N GLN A 112 -3.17 11.37 -24.14
CA GLN A 112 -1.74 11.58 -23.87
C GLN A 112 -1.03 12.15 -25.10
N ALA A 113 -1.29 11.58 -26.28
CA ALA A 113 -0.72 12.05 -27.53
C ALA A 113 -1.17 13.47 -27.90
N ALA A 114 -2.44 13.82 -27.63
CA ALA A 114 -2.96 15.16 -27.87
C ALA A 114 -2.38 16.22 -26.92
N VAL A 115 -2.20 15.87 -25.64
CA VAL A 115 -1.55 16.73 -24.64
C VAL A 115 -0.07 16.92 -24.99
N SER A 116 0.65 15.84 -25.29
CA SER A 116 2.08 15.86 -25.62
C SER A 116 2.41 16.64 -26.90
N LYS A 117 1.43 16.86 -27.79
CA LYS A 117 1.57 17.76 -28.96
C LYS A 117 1.49 19.24 -28.60
N GLN A 118 0.94 19.58 -27.43
CA GLN A 118 0.67 20.96 -27.01
C GLN A 118 1.62 21.46 -25.93
N VAL A 119 2.25 20.55 -25.18
CA VAL A 119 3.18 20.87 -24.10
C VAL A 119 4.28 19.81 -24.03
N ASP A 120 5.51 20.23 -23.81
CA ASP A 120 6.62 19.32 -23.53
C ASP A 120 6.44 18.71 -22.13
N VAL A 121 6.04 17.43 -22.12
CA VAL A 121 5.81 16.67 -20.89
C VAL A 121 7.07 15.94 -20.39
N SER A 122 8.19 16.04 -21.11
CA SER A 122 9.43 15.36 -20.74
C SER A 122 10.01 15.76 -19.37
N PRO A 123 9.93 17.04 -18.93
CA PRO A 123 10.52 17.47 -17.65
C PRO A 123 9.75 17.02 -16.42
N TYR A 124 8.53 16.51 -16.60
CA TYR A 124 7.61 16.23 -15.51
C TYR A 124 7.64 14.75 -15.13
N ARG A 125 7.58 14.49 -13.82
CA ARG A 125 7.40 13.15 -13.28
C ARG A 125 5.95 12.71 -13.35
N PHE A 126 5.04 13.67 -13.19
CA PHE A 126 3.59 13.48 -13.21
C PHE A 126 2.97 14.44 -14.23
N VAL A 127 1.97 13.98 -14.97
CA VAL A 127 1.12 14.73 -15.89
C VAL A 127 -0.31 14.37 -15.56
N THR A 128 -0.94 15.17 -14.70
CA THR A 128 -2.30 14.92 -14.24
C THR A 128 -3.29 15.64 -15.14
N LEU A 129 -4.15 14.87 -15.78
CA LEU A 129 -5.28 15.37 -16.56
C LEU A 129 -6.48 15.47 -15.63
N ILE A 130 -6.92 16.69 -15.37
CA ILE A 130 -8.14 16.96 -14.61
C ILE A 130 -9.31 16.94 -15.58
N ILE A 131 -10.21 15.97 -15.42
CA ILE A 131 -11.29 15.71 -16.36
C ILE A 131 -12.61 16.11 -15.70
N PRO A 132 -13.41 17.00 -16.31
CA PRO A 132 -14.75 17.29 -15.81
C PRO A 132 -15.57 16.00 -15.78
N PHE A 133 -16.36 15.81 -14.73
CA PHE A 133 -17.19 14.63 -14.59
C PHE A 133 -18.66 15.05 -14.43
N PRO A 134 -19.58 14.68 -15.33
CA PRO A 134 -20.97 15.11 -15.20
C PRO A 134 -21.72 14.27 -14.16
N ASN A 135 -22.59 14.91 -13.39
CA ASN A 135 -23.36 14.27 -12.30
C ASN A 135 -24.16 13.02 -12.73
N ASP A 136 -24.64 12.98 -13.97
CA ASP A 136 -25.48 11.87 -14.46
C ASP A 136 -24.66 10.69 -15.02
N GLU A 137 -23.43 10.95 -15.48
CA GLU A 137 -22.46 9.91 -15.90
C GLU A 137 -21.59 9.44 -14.72
N ALA A 138 -21.64 10.14 -13.58
CA ALA A 138 -20.88 9.79 -12.40
C ALA A 138 -21.21 8.41 -11.79
N LYS A 139 -22.28 7.79 -12.28
CA LYS A 139 -22.67 6.42 -11.93
C LYS A 139 -22.06 5.35 -12.84
N GLN A 140 -21.31 5.74 -13.88
CA GLN A 140 -20.78 4.80 -14.88
C GLN A 140 -19.33 4.40 -14.62
N CYS A 141 -18.52 5.26 -13.98
CA CYS A 141 -17.17 4.88 -13.61
C CYS A 141 -17.16 4.36 -12.17
N GLU A 142 -16.52 3.22 -11.97
CA GLU A 142 -16.34 2.62 -10.63
C GLU A 142 -15.13 3.21 -9.90
N TRP A 143 -14.49 4.24 -10.45
CA TRP A 143 -13.25 4.84 -9.97
C TRP A 143 -13.25 6.36 -10.16
N ASP A 144 -12.59 7.07 -9.24
CA ASP A 144 -12.43 8.53 -9.24
C ASP A 144 -11.18 8.99 -10.01
N GLY A 145 -10.23 8.08 -10.22
CA GLY A 145 -9.00 8.31 -10.97
C GLY A 145 -8.46 7.01 -11.56
N ILE A 146 -7.60 7.15 -12.57
CA ILE A 146 -6.80 6.07 -13.11
C ILE A 146 -5.45 6.61 -13.56
N SER A 147 -4.42 5.77 -13.55
CA SER A 147 -3.08 6.19 -13.87
C SER A 147 -2.26 5.10 -14.56
N ASP A 148 -1.28 5.54 -15.35
CA ASP A 148 -0.26 4.64 -15.87
C ASP A 148 0.54 4.01 -14.71
N SER A 149 0.68 2.68 -14.73
CA SER A 149 1.55 1.92 -13.82
C SER A 149 2.49 0.99 -14.61
N PRO A 150 3.77 1.37 -14.81
CA PRO A 150 4.35 2.67 -14.50
C PRO A 150 3.92 3.70 -15.53
N GLY A 151 4.23 4.97 -15.27
CA GLY A 151 4.20 6.01 -16.28
C GLY A 151 4.19 7.36 -15.62
N LYS A 152 3.60 8.33 -16.32
CA LYS A 152 3.47 9.69 -15.79
C LYS A 152 2.08 10.27 -15.92
N PHE A 153 1.18 9.69 -16.72
CA PHE A 153 -0.15 10.25 -16.85
C PHE A 153 -1.05 9.74 -15.73
N SER A 154 -1.84 10.64 -15.18
CA SER A 154 -3.02 10.32 -14.38
C SER A 154 -4.23 11.05 -14.94
N TYR A 155 -5.39 10.47 -14.71
CA TYR A 155 -6.69 10.89 -15.25
C TYR A 155 -7.64 10.98 -14.07
N ASP A 156 -7.78 12.18 -13.54
CA ASP A 156 -8.45 12.37 -12.27
C ASP A 156 -9.78 13.09 -12.54
N PHE A 157 -10.89 12.44 -12.16
CA PHE A 157 -12.22 13.00 -12.37
C PHE A 157 -12.54 14.09 -11.35
N SER A 158 -13.02 15.22 -11.86
CA SER A 158 -13.47 16.36 -11.07
C SER A 158 -14.99 16.44 -11.07
N PRO A 159 -15.67 15.83 -10.07
CA PRO A 159 -17.11 15.99 -9.92
C PRO A 159 -17.47 17.46 -9.65
N PRO A 160 -18.71 17.88 -9.95
CA PRO A 160 -19.15 19.24 -9.70
C PRO A 160 -19.21 19.54 -8.20
N SER A 161 -19.01 20.80 -7.86
CA SER A 161 -18.79 21.29 -6.49
C SER A 161 -19.99 21.12 -5.54
N ASP A 162 -21.16 20.75 -6.05
CA ASP A 162 -22.41 20.59 -5.29
C ASP A 162 -22.59 19.20 -4.67
N GLN A 163 -21.76 18.22 -5.05
CA GLN A 163 -21.62 16.97 -4.30
C GLN A 163 -20.53 17.13 -3.24
N ASP A 164 -20.91 17.09 -1.95
CA ASP A 164 -20.09 17.15 -0.73
C ASP A 164 -18.56 17.23 -0.93
N SER A 165 -18.14 18.39 -1.43
CA SER A 165 -16.86 19.07 -1.26
C SER A 165 -15.66 18.18 -0.94
N ASN A 166 -15.01 17.68 -1.98
CA ASN A 166 -13.60 17.88 -2.28
C ASN A 166 -13.27 16.99 -3.48
N PHE A 167 -12.76 17.56 -4.58
CA PHE A 167 -11.96 16.78 -5.51
C PHE A 167 -10.95 16.00 -4.65
N PRO A 168 -10.98 14.66 -4.62
CA PRO A 168 -10.31 13.95 -3.56
C PRO A 168 -8.82 14.13 -3.79
N ASN A 169 -8.21 14.98 -2.96
CA ASN A 169 -6.77 15.12 -2.86
C ASN A 169 -6.08 13.75 -2.73
N MET A 170 -6.75 12.80 -2.07
CA MET A 170 -6.32 11.42 -1.98
C MET A 170 -6.24 10.72 -3.35
N THR A 171 -7.18 10.96 -4.28
CA THR A 171 -7.13 10.38 -5.63
C THR A 171 -5.88 10.83 -6.37
N VAL A 172 -5.59 12.14 -6.38
CA VAL A 172 -4.35 12.64 -7.04
C VAL A 172 -3.10 12.00 -6.46
N ALA A 173 -3.03 11.90 -5.12
CA ALA A 173 -1.89 11.29 -4.45
C ALA A 173 -1.80 9.77 -4.76
N HIS A 174 -2.93 9.08 -4.78
CA HIS A 174 -3.09 7.67 -5.15
C HIS A 174 -2.57 7.41 -6.57
N GLU A 175 -3.07 8.17 -7.54
CA GLU A 175 -2.65 8.06 -8.93
C GLU A 175 -1.16 8.38 -9.12
N TRP A 176 -0.62 9.37 -8.39
CA TRP A 176 0.82 9.60 -8.38
C TRP A 176 1.61 8.40 -7.79
N GLY A 177 1.03 7.66 -6.86
CA GLY A 177 1.56 6.38 -6.37
C GLY A 177 1.78 5.38 -7.50
N HIS A 178 0.79 5.21 -8.38
CA HIS A 178 0.89 4.37 -9.58
C HIS A 178 1.96 4.83 -10.55
N ASN A 179 2.02 6.14 -10.82
CA ASN A 179 3.11 6.69 -11.62
C ASN A 179 4.49 6.39 -11.02
N MET A 180 4.58 6.29 -9.69
CA MET A 180 5.77 5.88 -8.95
C MET A 180 5.94 4.35 -8.78
N THR A 181 5.21 3.54 -9.55
CA THR A 181 5.27 2.07 -9.60
C THR A 181 4.58 1.31 -8.46
N LEU A 182 3.78 1.99 -7.63
CA LEU A 182 2.95 1.27 -6.66
C LEU A 182 1.76 0.62 -7.35
N ASP A 183 1.43 -0.60 -6.95
CA ASP A 183 0.13 -1.21 -7.22
C ASP A 183 -0.82 -0.90 -6.07
N HIS A 184 -2.11 -1.18 -6.24
CA HIS A 184 -3.05 -1.12 -5.13
C HIS A 184 -2.55 -2.01 -3.97
N MET A 185 -2.72 -1.51 -2.75
CA MET A 185 -2.49 -2.33 -1.56
C MET A 185 -3.62 -3.34 -1.45
N SER A 186 -3.46 -4.49 -2.10
CA SER A 186 -4.45 -5.55 -2.15
C SER A 186 -4.46 -6.42 -0.89
N GLN A 187 -5.40 -7.34 -0.83
CA GLN A 187 -5.52 -8.34 0.22
C GLN A 187 -5.80 -9.73 -0.34
N ILE A 188 -5.50 -10.75 0.45
CA ILE A 188 -5.71 -12.14 0.07
C ILE A 188 -6.43 -12.90 1.17
N ILE A 189 -7.56 -13.52 0.79
CA ILE A 189 -8.37 -14.34 1.68
C ILE A 189 -8.30 -15.78 1.18
N CYS A 190 -7.96 -16.72 2.06
CA CYS A 190 -7.79 -18.12 1.70
C CYS A 190 -8.82 -19.02 2.41
N LYS A 191 -9.30 -20.03 1.68
CA LYS A 191 -10.15 -21.12 2.19
C LYS A 191 -9.52 -22.47 1.86
N LYS A 192 -9.44 -23.34 2.87
CA LYS A 192 -8.97 -24.72 2.74
C LYS A 192 -10.02 -25.66 3.33
N ASN A 193 -10.49 -26.60 2.52
CA ASN A 193 -11.55 -27.55 2.91
C ASN A 193 -12.83 -26.88 3.46
N GLY A 194 -13.21 -25.73 2.88
CA GLY A 194 -14.41 -24.98 3.29
C GLY A 194 -14.22 -24.06 4.50
N SER A 195 -13.08 -24.13 5.20
CA SER A 195 -12.75 -23.23 6.30
C SER A 195 -11.81 -22.13 5.84
N THR A 196 -12.04 -20.91 6.31
CA THR A 196 -11.11 -19.79 6.17
C THR A 196 -9.81 -20.08 6.93
N VAL A 197 -8.68 -19.75 6.31
CA VAL A 197 -7.33 -19.93 6.84
C VAL A 197 -6.51 -18.71 6.47
N SER A 198 -5.49 -18.38 7.26
CA SER A 198 -4.70 -17.18 6.96
C SER A 198 -3.96 -17.27 5.65
N PHE A 199 -3.33 -18.39 5.36
CA PHE A 199 -2.62 -18.57 4.09
C PHE A 199 -2.49 -20.05 3.72
N VAL A 200 -2.05 -20.32 2.49
CA VAL A 200 -1.86 -21.68 1.96
C VAL A 200 -0.57 -21.79 1.16
N SER A 201 -0.11 -23.02 0.94
CA SER A 201 1.07 -23.32 0.11
C SER A 201 0.90 -22.79 -1.31
N ARG A 202 2.01 -22.52 -2.00
CA ARG A 202 1.99 -22.06 -3.40
C ARG A 202 1.15 -22.96 -4.31
N ALA A 203 1.23 -24.28 -4.12
CA ALA A 203 0.50 -25.25 -4.94
C ALA A 203 -1.04 -25.19 -4.77
N GLU A 204 -1.52 -24.65 -3.64
CA GLU A 204 -2.95 -24.54 -3.33
C GLU A 204 -3.50 -23.13 -3.61
N ARG A 205 -2.63 -22.11 -3.68
CA ARG A 205 -2.97 -20.68 -3.66
C ARG A 205 -4.04 -20.29 -4.68
N ASP A 206 -3.85 -20.62 -5.95
CA ASP A 206 -4.77 -20.20 -7.03
C ASP A 206 -6.18 -20.79 -6.90
N LYS A 207 -6.32 -21.93 -6.22
CA LYS A 207 -7.61 -22.61 -6.03
C LYS A 207 -8.27 -22.26 -4.70
N SER A 208 -7.44 -21.93 -3.71
CA SER A 208 -7.88 -21.73 -2.33
C SER A 208 -7.98 -20.27 -1.95
N CYS A 209 -7.34 -19.35 -2.66
CA CYS A 209 -7.31 -17.95 -2.29
C CYS A 209 -8.00 -17.05 -3.31
N LYS A 210 -8.77 -16.09 -2.81
CA LYS A 210 -9.28 -14.96 -3.58
C LYS A 210 -8.36 -13.77 -3.31
N LYS A 211 -7.75 -13.25 -4.37
CA LYS A 211 -7.10 -11.93 -4.36
C LYS A 211 -8.21 -10.89 -4.48
N ILE A 212 -8.14 -9.88 -3.62
CA ILE A 212 -9.12 -8.82 -3.55
C ILE A 212 -8.35 -7.52 -3.67
N ASP A 213 -8.80 -6.68 -4.59
CA ASP A 213 -8.20 -5.39 -4.80
C ASP A 213 -8.50 -4.46 -3.62
N TYR A 214 -7.57 -3.56 -3.29
CA TYR A 214 -7.64 -2.66 -2.14
C TYR A 214 -7.76 -3.31 -0.73
N SER A 215 -7.11 -2.68 0.23
CA SER A 215 -7.15 -2.98 1.67
C SER A 215 -7.13 -1.67 2.45
N THR A 216 -7.16 -1.70 3.77
CA THR A 216 -7.36 -0.47 4.58
C THR A 216 -6.12 0.07 5.27
N PHE A 217 -4.91 -0.32 4.82
CA PHE A 217 -3.65 -0.02 5.52
C PHE A 217 -2.70 0.93 4.76
N SER A 218 -3.17 1.50 3.66
CA SER A 218 -2.41 2.43 2.83
C SER A 218 -3.35 3.31 2.01
N PHE A 219 -2.87 4.49 1.61
CA PHE A 219 -3.51 5.33 0.61
C PHE A 219 -3.60 4.68 -0.78
N MET A 220 -2.78 3.65 -1.08
CA MET A 220 -2.96 2.79 -2.26
C MET A 220 -4.06 1.73 -2.04
N GLY A 221 -4.67 1.73 -0.86
CA GLY A 221 -5.83 0.94 -0.50
C GLY A 221 -7.11 1.77 -0.52
N SER A 222 -8.17 1.27 0.11
CA SER A 222 -9.45 1.98 0.29
C SER A 222 -9.43 2.92 1.50
N GLU A 223 -8.25 3.21 2.04
CA GLU A 223 -8.09 4.04 3.24
C GLU A 223 -8.28 5.53 2.91
N SER A 224 -9.14 6.20 3.67
CA SER A 224 -9.35 7.65 3.54
C SER A 224 -8.40 8.51 4.40
N GLU A 225 -7.61 7.86 5.25
CA GLU A 225 -6.57 8.49 6.05
C GLU A 225 -5.25 8.50 5.30
N LEU A 226 -4.47 9.57 5.50
CA LEU A 226 -3.18 9.72 4.88
C LEU A 226 -2.14 8.80 5.56
N ARG A 227 -1.96 7.59 5.03
CA ARG A 227 -0.96 6.63 5.49
C ARG A 227 -0.35 5.89 4.32
N ILE A 228 0.88 5.41 4.49
CA ILE A 228 1.60 4.57 3.53
C ILE A 228 2.24 3.43 4.32
N ALA A 229 2.20 2.23 3.76
CA ALA A 229 2.90 1.09 4.33
C ALA A 229 4.42 1.25 4.18
N ALA A 230 5.18 0.79 5.17
CA ALA A 230 6.63 0.69 5.10
C ALA A 230 7.09 -0.14 3.91
N GLY A 231 6.32 -1.15 3.49
CA GLY A 231 6.60 -1.91 2.28
C GLY A 231 6.53 -1.12 0.97
N GLU A 232 5.59 -0.19 0.85
CA GLU A 232 5.49 0.71 -0.30
C GLU A 232 6.59 1.77 -0.24
N ARG A 233 6.87 2.29 0.96
CA ARG A 233 8.06 3.14 1.16
C ARG A 233 9.34 2.44 0.74
N SER A 234 9.49 1.15 1.03
CA SER A 234 10.64 0.37 0.57
C SER A 234 10.69 0.37 -0.96
N GLN A 235 9.60 0.05 -1.65
CA GLN A 235 9.57 0.01 -3.13
C GLN A 235 9.91 1.36 -3.76
N LEU A 236 9.45 2.44 -3.13
CA LEU A 236 9.73 3.81 -3.53
C LEU A 236 11.12 4.33 -3.10
N GLY A 237 11.93 3.57 -2.37
CA GLY A 237 13.20 4.06 -1.83
C GLY A 237 13.04 5.17 -0.78
N TRP A 238 11.90 5.19 -0.07
CA TRP A 238 11.55 6.15 0.98
C TRP A 238 11.85 5.65 2.40
N LEU A 239 12.44 4.46 2.51
CA LEU A 239 13.06 4.00 3.75
C LEU A 239 14.50 4.49 3.82
N ARG A 240 14.91 4.92 5.02
CA ARG A 240 16.28 5.29 5.32
C ARG A 240 17.10 4.05 5.61
N ALA A 241 18.42 4.18 5.50
CA ALA A 241 19.33 3.10 5.86
C ALA A 241 19.07 2.58 7.28
N GLY A 242 18.85 1.27 7.40
CA GLY A 242 18.55 0.59 8.67
C GLY A 242 17.06 0.41 8.97
N GLU A 243 16.16 1.10 8.27
CA GLU A 243 14.71 1.00 8.53
C GLU A 243 14.07 -0.27 7.96
N GLU A 244 14.79 -1.04 7.15
CA GLU A 244 14.38 -2.37 6.70
C GLU A 244 15.49 -3.41 6.86
N GLN A 245 15.08 -4.67 7.06
CA GLN A 245 16.02 -5.78 7.22
C GLN A 245 15.42 -7.11 6.70
N GLU A 246 16.22 -7.90 5.97
CA GLU A 246 15.89 -9.31 5.67
C GLU A 246 16.35 -10.21 6.83
N VAL A 247 15.45 -11.05 7.34
CA VAL A 247 15.68 -11.87 8.54
C VAL A 247 15.15 -13.29 8.38
N THR A 248 15.70 -14.21 9.17
CA THR A 248 15.22 -15.60 9.27
C THR A 248 14.78 -15.97 10.69
N GLU A 249 15.33 -15.29 11.70
CA GLU A 249 15.01 -15.46 13.11
C GLU A 249 15.45 -14.22 13.91
N GLY A 250 14.94 -14.07 15.12
CA GLY A 250 15.34 -13.01 16.05
C GLY A 250 14.16 -12.36 16.77
N THR A 251 14.44 -11.31 17.53
CA THR A 251 13.42 -10.47 18.17
C THR A 251 13.66 -9.02 17.76
N PHE A 252 12.60 -8.37 17.28
CA PHE A 252 12.68 -7.07 16.63
C PHE A 252 11.56 -6.17 17.13
N THR A 253 11.80 -4.88 17.23
CA THR A 253 10.78 -3.87 17.52
C THR A 253 10.56 -3.03 16.27
N LEU A 254 9.34 -3.09 15.74
CA LEU A 254 8.89 -2.39 14.54
C LEU A 254 8.11 -1.15 14.95
N GLY A 255 8.46 0.01 14.39
CA GLY A 255 7.67 1.24 14.52
C GLY A 255 7.32 1.80 13.15
N ALA A 256 6.16 2.45 13.03
CA ALA A 256 5.68 2.98 11.74
C ALA A 256 6.68 3.96 11.09
N ASP A 257 7.37 4.74 11.91
CA ASP A 257 8.48 5.61 11.53
C ASP A 257 9.70 5.40 12.45
N GLY A 258 9.86 4.17 12.95
CA GLY A 258 10.93 3.80 13.88
C GLY A 258 12.28 3.57 13.19
N PRO A 259 13.35 3.28 13.97
CA PRO A 259 14.65 2.90 13.40
C PRO A 259 14.61 1.60 12.60
N LEU A 260 13.59 0.77 12.81
CA LEU A 260 13.24 -0.39 12.02
C LEU A 260 11.72 -0.37 11.81
N SER A 261 11.28 -0.39 10.56
CA SER A 261 9.87 -0.29 10.17
C SER A 261 9.39 -1.49 9.38
N LEU A 262 10.30 -2.17 8.67
CA LEU A 262 9.97 -3.28 7.78
C LEU A 262 10.91 -4.46 8.00
N LEU A 263 10.34 -5.67 8.07
CA LEU A 263 11.13 -6.89 7.95
C LEU A 263 10.71 -7.68 6.72
N TRP A 264 11.72 -8.22 6.04
CA TRP A 264 11.55 -9.15 4.93
C TRP A 264 11.83 -10.57 5.39
N LEU A 265 10.94 -11.48 5.00
CA LEU A 265 11.04 -12.91 5.28
C LEU A 265 10.93 -13.69 3.97
N LYS A 266 11.50 -14.89 3.95
CA LYS A 266 11.39 -15.81 2.83
C LYS A 266 11.09 -17.22 3.33
N ASN A 267 10.08 -17.87 2.75
CA ASN A 267 9.78 -19.26 3.08
C ASN A 267 10.58 -20.25 2.21
N SER A 268 10.43 -21.55 2.49
CA SER A 268 11.11 -22.63 1.74
C SER A 268 10.62 -22.81 0.30
N GLU A 269 9.42 -22.33 -0.04
CA GLU A 269 8.92 -22.26 -1.43
C GLU A 269 9.51 -21.06 -2.19
N GLY A 270 10.22 -20.18 -1.49
CA GLY A 270 10.82 -18.97 -2.01
C GLY A 270 9.87 -17.78 -2.11
N ASP A 271 8.64 -17.89 -1.59
CA ASP A 271 7.75 -16.75 -1.43
C ASP A 271 8.38 -15.74 -0.47
N ARG A 272 8.17 -14.45 -0.75
CA ARG A 272 8.60 -13.35 0.10
C ARG A 272 7.42 -12.79 0.88
N PHE A 273 7.71 -12.38 2.10
CA PHE A 273 6.75 -11.72 2.98
C PHE A 273 7.35 -10.44 3.54
N GLN A 274 6.49 -9.47 3.78
CA GLN A 274 6.79 -8.27 4.53
C GLN A 274 6.01 -8.29 5.84
N ILE A 275 6.63 -7.83 6.92
CA ILE A 275 5.91 -7.50 8.16
C ILE A 275 6.27 -6.11 8.64
N GLU A 276 5.28 -5.42 9.19
CA GLU A 276 5.38 -4.05 9.65
C GLU A 276 4.35 -3.77 10.75
N PHE A 277 4.63 -2.75 11.54
CA PHE A 277 3.68 -2.25 12.53
C PHE A 277 2.70 -1.27 11.88
N VAL A 278 1.41 -1.44 12.18
CA VAL A 278 0.33 -0.52 11.79
C VAL A 278 -0.41 -0.01 13.01
N LYS A 279 -0.99 1.18 12.87
CA LYS A 279 -1.89 1.77 13.87
C LYS A 279 -3.35 1.50 13.49
N ALA A 280 -4.20 1.44 14.50
CA ALA A 280 -5.64 1.52 14.32
C ALA A 280 -6.01 2.74 13.48
N LEU A 281 -7.07 2.62 12.69
CA LEU A 281 -7.69 3.77 12.04
C LEU A 281 -8.27 4.68 13.12
N ASN A 282 -8.26 5.97 12.85
CA ASN A 282 -8.83 6.97 13.73
C ASN A 282 -10.36 6.77 13.79
N PRO A 283 -10.92 6.50 14.97
CA PRO A 283 -12.36 6.24 15.10
C PRO A 283 -13.23 7.47 14.76
N ASN A 284 -12.64 8.66 14.67
CA ASN A 284 -13.33 9.90 14.26
C ASN A 284 -13.40 10.07 12.74
N TYR A 285 -12.79 9.18 11.97
CA TYR A 285 -12.95 9.09 10.52
C TYR A 285 -13.71 7.80 10.13
N PRO A 286 -14.91 7.53 10.68
CA PRO A 286 -15.69 6.37 10.29
C PRO A 286 -16.27 6.63 8.90
N LYS A 287 -15.52 6.28 7.86
CA LYS A 287 -16.09 6.14 6.54
C LYS A 287 -16.68 4.75 6.38
N GLU A 288 -17.67 4.66 5.51
CA GLU A 288 -18.04 3.40 4.94
C GLU A 288 -16.84 2.89 4.15
N PHE A 289 -16.43 1.66 4.41
CA PHE A 289 -15.41 0.99 3.62
C PHE A 289 -16.13 0.06 2.68
N PHE A 290 -15.72 0.03 1.41
CA PHE A 290 -16.22 -0.99 0.52
C PHE A 290 -15.66 -2.35 0.98
N ASP A 291 -16.51 -3.17 1.57
CA ASP A 291 -16.18 -4.54 1.90
C ASP A 291 -16.50 -5.41 0.69
N ILE A 292 -15.44 -5.81 0.01
CA ILE A 292 -15.50 -6.60 -1.22
C ILE A 292 -15.93 -8.05 -0.94
N VAL A 293 -15.97 -8.47 0.34
CA VAL A 293 -16.56 -9.77 0.71
C VAL A 293 -18.08 -9.69 0.64
N SER A 294 -18.68 -8.64 1.19
CA SER A 294 -20.12 -8.38 1.12
C SER A 294 -20.57 -7.68 -0.17
N ASP A 295 -19.62 -7.14 -0.94
CA ASP A 295 -19.89 -6.29 -2.11
C ASP A 295 -20.71 -5.04 -1.73
N ASP A 296 -20.47 -4.52 -0.53
CA ASP A 296 -21.25 -3.42 0.05
C ASP A 296 -20.35 -2.48 0.87
N PHE A 297 -20.81 -1.24 1.01
CA PHE A 297 -20.20 -0.25 1.87
C PHE A 297 -20.55 -0.53 3.34
N VAL A 298 -19.60 -1.10 4.08
CA VAL A 298 -19.78 -1.41 5.50
C VAL A 298 -19.35 -0.23 6.36
N LYS A 299 -20.24 0.18 7.27
CA LYS A 299 -19.90 1.14 8.32
C LYS A 299 -19.00 0.48 9.34
N VAL A 300 -17.75 0.94 9.41
CA VAL A 300 -16.83 0.49 10.45
C VAL A 300 -17.36 0.95 11.81
N THR A 301 -17.65 -0.03 12.67
CA THR A 301 -17.91 0.20 14.09
C THR A 301 -16.60 0.11 14.88
N ASN A 302 -16.55 0.71 16.07
CA ASN A 302 -15.35 0.69 16.92
C ASN A 302 -14.80 -0.74 17.09
N GLY A 303 -13.52 -0.95 16.74
CA GLY A 303 -12.77 -2.19 17.01
C GLY A 303 -12.41 -3.05 15.80
N TRP A 304 -12.70 -2.62 14.57
CA TRP A 304 -12.39 -3.38 13.35
C TRP A 304 -10.95 -3.24 12.90
N THR A 305 -10.31 -2.12 13.23
CA THR A 305 -8.86 -1.99 13.11
C THR A 305 -8.26 -1.80 14.50
N HIS A 306 -7.00 -2.14 14.64
CA HIS A 306 -6.28 -1.96 15.89
C HIS A 306 -4.78 -1.87 15.64
N ASP A 307 -4.05 -1.34 16.61
CA ASP A 307 -2.59 -1.36 16.57
C ASP A 307 -2.10 -2.81 16.54
N GLY A 308 -1.09 -3.10 15.73
CA GLY A 308 -0.57 -4.47 15.59
C GLY A 308 0.43 -4.64 14.47
N VAL A 309 0.60 -5.90 14.05
CA VAL A 309 1.54 -6.26 12.98
C VAL A 309 0.78 -6.87 11.82
N ILE A 310 0.84 -6.26 10.64
CA ILE A 310 0.31 -6.89 9.43
C ILE A 310 1.37 -7.80 8.81
N VAL A 311 0.90 -8.85 8.14
CA VAL A 311 1.72 -9.74 7.32
C VAL A 311 1.27 -9.60 5.88
N LYS A 312 2.21 -9.35 4.98
CA LYS A 312 1.91 -9.24 3.54
C LYS A 312 2.66 -10.31 2.78
N TYR A 313 1.96 -10.96 1.86
CA TYR A 313 2.57 -11.78 0.83
C TYR A 313 2.94 -10.89 -0.36
N MET A 314 4.18 -10.99 -0.82
CA MET A 314 4.67 -10.20 -1.96
C MET A 314 4.60 -11.08 -3.22
N ALA A 315 3.50 -10.97 -3.96
CA ALA A 315 3.36 -11.67 -5.22
C ALA A 315 4.24 -11.02 -6.29
N ASP A 316 4.63 -11.82 -7.28
CA ASP A 316 5.34 -11.37 -8.48
C ASP A 316 6.59 -10.54 -8.16
N TYR A 317 7.23 -10.83 -7.02
CA TYR A 317 8.46 -10.15 -6.63
C TYR A 317 9.54 -10.43 -7.69
N GLU A 318 9.93 -9.37 -8.38
CA GLU A 318 10.96 -9.42 -9.40
C GLU A 318 12.04 -8.39 -9.09
N LYS A 319 13.30 -8.81 -9.14
CA LYS A 319 14.43 -7.88 -9.07
C LYS A 319 14.57 -7.24 -10.44
N ASP A 320 14.39 -5.95 -10.48
CA ASP A 320 14.61 -5.17 -11.67
C ASP A 320 15.20 -3.81 -11.26
N ALA A 321 16.45 -3.59 -11.70
CA ALA A 321 17.19 -2.37 -11.44
C ALA A 321 16.57 -1.14 -12.11
N SER A 322 15.61 -1.36 -13.01
CA SER A 322 14.78 -0.30 -13.54
C SER A 322 13.82 0.26 -12.51
N PHE A 323 13.56 -0.36 -11.35
CA PHE A 323 12.67 0.23 -10.32
C PHE A 323 13.44 1.03 -9.26
N PRO A 324 12.80 1.99 -8.56
CA PRO A 324 13.47 2.90 -7.63
C PRO A 324 14.29 2.20 -6.53
N ASN A 325 13.78 1.10 -5.96
CA ASN A 325 14.52 0.26 -5.00
C ASN A 325 15.02 -1.07 -5.59
N GLY A 326 15.08 -1.18 -6.92
CA GLY A 326 15.62 -2.33 -7.63
C GLY A 326 14.71 -3.57 -7.63
N TYR A 327 13.42 -3.39 -7.36
CA TYR A 327 12.41 -4.46 -7.47
C TYR A 327 11.00 -3.90 -7.69
N ILE A 328 10.11 -4.76 -8.20
CA ILE A 328 8.66 -4.60 -8.19
C ILE A 328 8.03 -5.76 -7.41
N ALA A 329 6.93 -5.49 -6.72
CA ALA A 329 6.13 -6.53 -6.10
C ALA A 329 4.66 -6.08 -5.93
N HIS A 330 3.75 -7.05 -5.95
CA HIS A 330 2.33 -6.83 -5.64
C HIS A 330 2.05 -7.24 -4.20
N PRO A 331 1.82 -6.30 -3.28
CA PRO A 331 1.56 -6.62 -1.89
C PRO A 331 0.12 -7.12 -1.70
N TYR A 332 -0.03 -8.25 -1.03
CA TYR A 332 -1.32 -8.73 -0.54
C TYR A 332 -1.28 -8.84 0.98
N VAL A 333 -2.06 -8.01 1.67
CA VAL A 333 -2.32 -8.16 3.10
C VAL A 333 -2.98 -9.52 3.35
N ILE A 334 -2.36 -10.31 4.21
CA ILE A 334 -2.86 -11.62 4.59
C ILE A 334 -3.86 -11.43 5.73
N ASP A 335 -5.04 -12.03 5.57
CA ASP A 335 -6.01 -12.16 6.66
C ASP A 335 -5.45 -13.05 7.78
N THR A 336 -4.92 -12.46 8.84
CA THR A 336 -4.40 -13.21 10.00
C THR A 336 -5.46 -13.52 11.06
N THR A 337 -6.70 -13.12 10.81
CA THR A 337 -7.87 -13.23 11.68
C THR A 337 -9.03 -13.94 10.98
N PRO A 338 -8.81 -15.11 10.32
CA PRO A 338 -9.74 -15.70 9.35
C PRO A 338 -11.12 -16.12 9.90
N VAL A 339 -11.36 -15.95 11.20
CA VAL A 339 -12.68 -16.15 11.82
C VAL A 339 -13.63 -14.97 11.59
N THR A 340 -13.11 -13.80 11.22
CA THR A 340 -13.91 -12.63 10.83
C THR A 340 -14.14 -12.66 9.32
N GLU A 341 -15.29 -12.14 8.88
CA GLU A 341 -15.59 -12.02 7.45
C GLU A 341 -14.93 -10.76 6.83
N ILE A 342 -14.15 -10.02 7.64
CA ILE A 342 -13.62 -8.71 7.29
C ILE A 342 -12.12 -8.72 7.51
N VAL A 343 -11.37 -8.32 6.49
CA VAL A 343 -9.91 -8.19 6.44
C VAL A 343 -9.31 -6.99 7.19
N THR A 344 -10.12 -6.04 7.63
CA THR A 344 -9.64 -4.82 8.29
C THR A 344 -9.00 -5.10 9.66
N ASP A 345 -9.28 -6.27 10.25
CA ASP A 345 -8.66 -6.72 11.49
C ASP A 345 -7.43 -7.63 11.27
N SER A 346 -6.88 -7.67 10.04
CA SER A 346 -5.72 -8.50 9.67
C SER A 346 -4.45 -8.26 10.48
N ALA A 347 -4.37 -7.19 11.27
CA ALA A 347 -3.22 -6.95 12.13
C ALA A 347 -3.19 -7.98 13.28
N LEU A 348 -2.02 -8.51 13.58
CA LEU A 348 -1.82 -9.39 14.74
C LEU A 348 -1.69 -8.54 16.01
N LYS A 349 -2.53 -8.82 17.02
CA LYS A 349 -2.40 -8.27 18.39
C LYS A 349 -1.27 -8.96 19.16
N ALA A 350 -0.84 -8.34 20.26
CA ALA A 350 0.05 -8.99 21.23
C ALA A 350 -0.50 -10.36 21.67
N GLY A 351 0.37 -11.35 21.76
CA GLY A 351 0.04 -12.75 22.05
C GLY A 351 -0.54 -13.54 20.87
N LYS A 352 -0.62 -12.95 19.67
CA LYS A 352 -1.03 -13.65 18.43
C LYS A 352 0.19 -13.99 17.57
N SER A 353 -0.02 -14.95 16.68
CA SER A 353 1.05 -15.46 15.82
C SER A 353 0.55 -15.77 14.42
N PHE A 354 1.45 -15.68 13.45
CA PHE A 354 1.27 -16.20 12.09
C PHE A 354 2.31 -17.30 11.84
N VAL A 355 1.88 -18.40 11.21
CA VAL A 355 2.76 -19.50 10.80
C VAL A 355 2.69 -19.61 9.29
N ASP A 356 3.84 -19.53 8.62
CA ASP A 356 3.87 -19.71 7.18
C ASP A 356 3.45 -21.15 6.81
N PRO A 357 2.73 -21.38 5.71
CA PRO A 357 2.15 -22.67 5.37
C PRO A 357 3.19 -23.76 5.11
N THR A 358 4.45 -23.40 4.88
CA THR A 358 5.56 -24.34 4.69
C THR A 358 6.23 -24.73 6.01
N GLY A 359 5.92 -24.04 7.12
CA GLY A 359 6.53 -24.25 8.43
C GLY A 359 8.00 -23.81 8.53
N THR A 360 8.46 -22.97 7.60
CA THR A 360 9.79 -22.34 7.59
C THR A 360 9.92 -21.34 8.73
N PHE A 361 8.90 -20.51 8.97
CA PHE A 361 8.91 -19.52 10.03
C PHE A 361 7.55 -19.34 10.72
N GLN A 362 7.62 -18.80 11.92
CA GLN A 362 6.52 -18.30 12.73
C GLN A 362 6.88 -16.89 13.19
N ILE A 363 5.85 -16.04 13.22
CA ILE A 363 5.90 -14.66 13.69
C ILE A 363 5.06 -14.63 14.95
N ASP A 364 5.65 -14.30 16.09
CA ASP A 364 4.94 -14.07 17.34
C ASP A 364 4.96 -12.59 17.67
N VAL A 365 3.80 -11.97 17.83
CA VAL A 365 3.70 -10.60 18.34
C VAL A 365 3.77 -10.67 19.85
N LEU A 366 4.90 -10.26 20.43
CA LEU A 366 5.14 -10.31 21.86
C LEU A 366 4.45 -9.15 22.59
N GLU A 367 4.52 -7.97 21.99
CA GLU A 367 4.03 -6.71 22.57
C GLU A 367 3.55 -5.77 21.48
N VAL A 368 2.52 -4.98 21.77
CA VAL A 368 2.05 -3.87 20.95
C VAL A 368 1.83 -2.66 21.84
N THR A 369 2.38 -1.53 21.43
CA THR A 369 2.16 -0.21 22.02
C THR A 369 1.54 0.72 20.97
N GLY A 370 1.15 1.94 21.36
CA GLY A 370 0.62 2.94 20.41
C GLY A 370 1.66 3.48 19.40
N ALA A 371 2.92 3.06 19.49
CA ALA A 371 4.00 3.52 18.61
C ALA A 371 4.78 2.38 17.92
N SER A 372 4.70 1.16 18.45
CA SER A 372 5.53 0.04 17.99
C SER A 372 4.95 -1.31 18.35
N ALA A 373 5.42 -2.36 17.68
CA ALA A 373 5.21 -3.75 18.08
C ALA A 373 6.55 -4.50 18.18
N THR A 374 6.68 -5.34 19.20
CA THR A 374 7.82 -6.26 19.34
C THR A 374 7.41 -7.64 18.84
N VAL A 375 8.17 -8.19 17.90
CA VAL A 375 7.94 -9.49 17.30
C VAL A 375 9.11 -10.43 17.52
N ARG A 376 8.82 -11.72 17.63
CA ARG A 376 9.80 -12.80 17.52
C ARG A 376 9.59 -13.55 16.21
N ILE A 377 10.66 -13.70 15.46
CA ILE A 377 10.73 -14.54 14.27
C ILE A 377 11.52 -15.79 14.64
N GLY A 378 11.04 -16.96 14.26
CA GLY A 378 11.79 -18.19 14.41
C GLY A 378 11.07 -19.36 13.77
N LYS A 379 11.61 -20.57 13.95
CA LYS A 379 10.88 -21.78 13.52
C LYS A 379 9.61 -21.94 14.37
N PRO A 380 8.52 -22.49 13.81
CA PRO A 380 7.32 -22.76 14.57
C PRO A 380 7.63 -23.63 15.79
N THR A 381 7.52 -23.04 17.00
CA THR A 381 7.83 -23.73 18.26
C THR A 381 6.76 -24.74 18.67
N GLY A 382 5.65 -24.75 17.92
CA GLY A 382 4.53 -25.64 18.06
C GLY A 382 4.03 -26.12 16.71
N ALA A 383 4.93 -26.59 15.83
CA ALA A 383 4.50 -27.64 14.93
C ALA A 383 3.92 -28.74 15.83
N VAL A 384 2.60 -28.81 15.96
CA VAL A 384 1.97 -30.11 16.07
C VAL A 384 2.44 -30.80 14.81
N ALA A 385 3.56 -31.53 14.89
CA ALA A 385 3.96 -32.46 13.87
C ALA A 385 2.67 -33.21 13.57
N ALA A 386 2.08 -32.97 12.39
CA ALA A 386 0.69 -33.29 12.13
C ALA A 386 0.40 -34.66 12.74
N THR A 387 -0.47 -34.69 13.76
CA THR A 387 -0.50 -35.79 14.72
C THR A 387 -0.62 -37.08 13.92
N LYS A 388 0.45 -37.88 13.88
CA LYS A 388 0.41 -39.12 13.11
C LYS A 388 -0.64 -39.99 13.77
N ILE A 389 -1.75 -40.17 13.08
CA ILE A 389 -2.84 -41.02 13.57
C ILE A 389 -2.36 -42.44 13.36
N THR A 390 -2.49 -43.28 14.39
CA THR A 390 -2.27 -44.71 14.26
C THR A 390 -3.61 -45.37 14.08
N ILE A 391 -3.83 -46.00 12.93
CA ILE A 391 -5.02 -46.83 12.68
C ILE A 391 -4.67 -48.29 12.86
N THR A 392 -5.62 -49.08 13.33
CA THR A 392 -5.51 -50.54 13.35
C THR A 392 -6.19 -51.09 12.11
N CYS A 393 -5.44 -51.88 11.35
CA CYS A 393 -5.88 -52.55 10.14
C CYS A 393 -5.97 -54.05 10.40
N VAL A 394 -7.09 -54.68 10.02
CA VAL A 394 -7.35 -56.11 10.25
C VAL A 394 -7.57 -56.87 8.95
N LYS A 395 -7.06 -58.10 8.89
CA LYS A 395 -7.33 -59.08 7.82
C LYS A 395 -7.46 -60.48 8.42
N GLY A 396 -8.70 -60.94 8.61
CA GLY A 396 -8.98 -62.16 9.38
C GLY A 396 -8.47 -62.00 10.82
N LYS A 397 -7.60 -62.92 11.28
CA LYS A 397 -6.98 -62.86 12.62
C LYS A 397 -5.70 -62.01 12.70
N LYS A 398 -5.22 -61.44 11.57
CA LYS A 398 -3.98 -60.64 11.54
C LYS A 398 -4.32 -59.16 11.76
N THR A 399 -3.58 -58.51 12.65
CA THR A 399 -3.69 -57.06 12.93
C THR A 399 -2.40 -56.34 12.59
N ARG A 400 -2.49 -55.07 12.15
CA ARG A 400 -1.35 -54.18 11.91
C ARG A 400 -1.71 -52.75 12.28
N ASN A 401 -0.80 -52.07 12.97
CA ASN A 401 -0.91 -50.65 13.24
C ASN A 401 -0.20 -49.87 12.12
N VAL A 402 -0.87 -48.87 11.56
CA VAL A 402 -0.32 -48.00 10.50
C VAL A 402 -0.38 -46.57 11.00
N THR A 403 0.79 -45.93 11.07
CA THR A 403 0.96 -44.58 11.63
C THR A 403 1.36 -43.62 10.52
N GLY A 404 0.58 -42.55 10.32
CA GLY A 404 0.85 -41.55 9.27
C GLY A 404 -0.05 -40.33 9.40
N LEU A 405 0.15 -39.35 8.52
CA LEU A 405 -0.69 -38.13 8.49
C LEU A 405 -2.11 -38.41 7.98
N ASN A 406 -2.22 -39.36 7.05
CA ASN A 406 -3.47 -39.90 6.54
C ASN A 406 -3.28 -41.41 6.28
N PRO A 407 -3.19 -42.24 7.33
CA PRO A 407 -2.81 -43.64 7.17
C PRO A 407 -3.93 -44.40 6.44
N GLN A 408 -3.54 -45.26 5.50
CA GLN A 408 -4.45 -46.14 4.76
C GLN A 408 -4.08 -47.59 5.01
N CYS A 409 -5.08 -48.47 5.13
CA CYS A 409 -4.80 -49.89 5.32
C CYS A 409 -4.18 -50.50 4.06
N PRO A 410 -3.13 -51.35 4.19
CA PRO A 410 -2.54 -52.05 3.07
C PRO A 410 -3.58 -52.91 2.34
N LYS A 411 -3.36 -53.16 1.04
CA LYS A 411 -4.29 -53.91 0.19
C LYS A 411 -4.76 -55.22 0.86
N GLY A 412 -6.07 -55.33 1.07
CA GLY A 412 -6.73 -56.48 1.67
C GLY A 412 -6.82 -56.46 3.21
N PHE A 413 -6.44 -55.37 3.87
CA PHE A 413 -6.78 -55.11 5.28
C PHE A 413 -7.89 -54.05 5.34
N ALA A 414 -8.83 -54.18 6.28
CA ALA A 414 -9.86 -53.20 6.57
C ALA A 414 -9.50 -52.39 7.82
N LYS A 415 -9.88 -51.11 7.84
CA LYS A 415 -9.76 -50.26 9.02
C LYS A 415 -10.84 -50.66 10.04
N ILE A 416 -10.46 -50.76 11.30
CA ILE A 416 -11.41 -50.88 12.42
C ILE A 416 -11.49 -49.59 13.22
#